data_AF-A0AAW9BQN9-F1
#
_entry.id   AF-A0AAW9BQN9-F1
#
_cell.length_a   1.000
_cell.length_b   1.000
_cell.length_c   1.000
_cell.angle_alpha   90.00
_cell.angle_beta   90.00
_cell.angle_gamma   90.00
#
_symmetry.space_group_name_H-M   'P 1'
#
loop_
_entity.id
_entity.type
_entity.pdbx_description
1 polymer ?
#
loop_
_entity_poly.entity_id
_entity_poly.type
_entity_poly.pdbx_seq_one_letter_code
_entity_poly.pdbx_strand_id
1 'polypeptide(L)'
;LHVVHNGVSLDDSEAPIDIKARLGIPANAFTFLSVGSLIKRKGFDRLIHAMRMHNYHQTNPHLVIVGDGEERENLKQLVTVLGMQDRVHFVGEQTNAGAWMSGNADAFISGAYEEAFGLVVGEAALAKLPIVAPKTGGIPELFEHNHSALLYPTHGMAGLLNAIQLVMQDADLREKLAENAYLHASQNLTTTASVKAIEAIYETEL
;
A
#
# COMPACT_ATOMS: atom_id res chain seq x y z
N LEU A 1 -18.05 -17.54 17.64
CA LEU A 1 -16.71 -17.38 17.03
C LEU A 1 -16.37 -15.90 17.12
N HIS A 2 -15.36 -15.53 17.89
CA HIS A 2 -14.89 -14.15 17.97
C HIS A 2 -13.76 -13.93 16.95
N VAL A 3 -13.82 -12.84 16.19
CA VAL A 3 -12.75 -12.46 15.26
C VAL A 3 -11.92 -11.36 15.92
N VAL A 4 -10.64 -11.61 16.14
CA VAL A 4 -9.67 -10.62 16.58
C VAL A 4 -8.66 -10.42 15.45
N HIS A 5 -8.43 -9.18 15.07
CA HIS A 5 -7.45 -8.85 14.04
C HIS A 5 -6.03 -8.81 14.60
N ASN A 6 -5.05 -9.19 13.78
CA ASN A 6 -3.64 -9.08 14.13
C ASN A 6 -3.24 -7.62 14.34
N GLY A 7 -2.37 -7.39 15.32
CA GLY A 7 -1.80 -6.08 15.58
C GLY A 7 -0.77 -5.70 14.53
N VAL A 8 -0.85 -4.45 14.06
CA VAL A 8 0.18 -3.77 13.28
C VAL A 8 0.83 -2.67 14.11
N SER A 9 2.10 -2.42 13.85
CA SER A 9 2.84 -1.30 14.41
C SER A 9 3.60 -0.62 13.28
N LEU A 10 3.45 0.70 13.17
CA LEU A 10 4.36 1.49 12.38
C LEU A 10 5.60 1.75 13.23
N ASP A 11 6.76 1.25 12.83
CA ASP A 11 8.02 1.65 13.44
C ASP A 11 8.38 3.05 12.92
N ASP A 12 8.08 4.06 13.73
CA ASP A 12 8.34 5.49 13.49
C ASP A 12 9.54 6.00 14.29
N SER A 13 10.37 5.08 14.83
CA SER A 13 11.56 5.44 15.60
C SER A 13 12.62 6.16 14.77
N GLU A 14 12.60 5.97 13.46
CA GLU A 14 13.48 6.62 12.51
C GLU A 14 12.78 7.79 11.80
N ALA A 15 13.56 8.83 11.46
CA ALA A 15 13.05 9.97 10.71
C ALA A 15 12.52 9.53 9.32
N PRO A 16 11.40 10.10 8.85
CA PRO A 16 10.88 9.80 7.52
C PRO A 16 11.90 10.02 6.40
N ILE A 17 11.91 9.12 5.42
CA ILE A 17 12.77 9.21 4.24
C ILE A 17 12.05 10.06 3.18
N ASP A 18 12.66 11.16 2.74
CA ASP A 18 12.16 11.85 1.54
C ASP A 18 12.43 10.99 0.30
N ILE A 19 11.46 10.14 -0.05
CA ILE A 19 11.52 9.19 -1.15
C ILE A 19 11.88 9.90 -2.46
N LYS A 20 11.28 11.07 -2.70
CA LYS A 20 11.45 11.79 -3.97
C LYS A 20 12.89 12.27 -4.11
N ALA A 21 13.41 12.93 -3.07
CA ALA A 21 14.80 13.36 -3.04
C ALA A 21 15.78 12.18 -3.09
N ARG A 22 15.52 11.11 -2.33
CA ARG A 22 16.40 9.93 -2.22
C ARG A 22 16.58 9.19 -3.54
N LEU A 23 15.52 9.11 -4.35
CA LEU A 23 15.49 8.36 -5.61
C LEU A 23 15.61 9.25 -6.85
N GLY A 24 15.76 10.57 -6.69
CA GLY A 24 15.81 11.52 -7.80
C GLY A 24 14.49 11.64 -8.56
N ILE A 25 13.36 11.38 -7.90
CA ILE A 25 12.02 11.57 -8.48
C ILE A 25 11.69 13.08 -8.44
N PRO A 26 11.14 13.67 -9.52
CA PRO A 26 10.73 15.07 -9.49
C PRO A 26 9.76 15.36 -8.33
N ALA A 27 9.97 16.47 -7.63
CA ALA A 27 9.19 16.80 -6.43
C ALA A 27 7.67 16.88 -6.66
N ASN A 28 7.26 17.26 -7.87
CA ASN A 28 5.86 17.37 -8.30
C ASN A 28 5.31 16.08 -8.94
N ALA A 29 6.13 15.04 -9.09
CA ALA A 29 5.65 13.76 -9.62
C ALA A 29 4.86 13.02 -8.55
N PHE A 30 3.80 12.34 -8.99
CA PHE A 30 3.01 11.47 -8.13
C PHE A 30 3.76 10.16 -7.89
N THR A 31 3.94 9.77 -6.63
CA THR A 31 4.72 8.61 -6.22
C THR A 31 3.84 7.63 -5.46
N PHE A 32 3.65 6.45 -6.04
CA PHE A 32 3.09 5.30 -5.35
C PHE A 32 4.17 4.54 -4.57
N LEU A 33 3.85 4.13 -3.35
CA LEU A 33 4.66 3.22 -2.56
C LEU A 33 3.99 1.85 -2.47
N SER A 34 4.75 0.78 -2.67
CA SER A 34 4.32 -0.59 -2.41
C SER A 34 5.38 -1.30 -1.58
N VAL A 35 4.95 -2.01 -0.54
CA VAL A 35 5.84 -2.71 0.40
C VAL A 35 5.45 -4.19 0.48
N GLY A 36 6.44 -5.09 0.49
CA GLY A 36 6.22 -6.51 0.76
C GLY A 36 7.20 -7.43 0.01
N SER A 37 7.14 -8.73 0.31
CA SER A 37 8.00 -9.73 -0.35
C SER A 37 7.69 -9.87 -1.84
N LEU A 38 8.71 -9.87 -2.69
CA LEU A 38 8.59 -9.96 -4.15
C LEU A 38 8.35 -11.41 -4.55
N ILE A 39 7.11 -11.86 -4.34
CA ILE A 39 6.59 -13.18 -4.70
C ILE A 39 5.34 -13.02 -5.56
N LYS A 40 5.01 -14.01 -6.40
CA LYS A 40 3.95 -13.89 -7.42
C LYS A 40 2.61 -13.40 -6.88
N ARG A 41 2.15 -13.95 -5.75
CA ARG A 41 0.85 -13.59 -5.17
C ARG A 41 0.72 -12.12 -4.75
N LYS A 42 1.84 -11.40 -4.53
CA LYS A 42 1.83 -9.97 -4.17
C LYS A 42 1.61 -9.05 -5.37
N GLY A 43 1.66 -9.58 -6.60
CA GLY A 43 1.14 -8.91 -7.78
C GLY A 43 1.89 -7.63 -8.18
N PHE A 44 3.19 -7.54 -7.92
CA PHE A 44 4.00 -6.39 -8.35
C PHE A 44 4.05 -6.25 -9.87
N ASP A 45 4.00 -7.36 -10.61
CA ASP A 45 3.84 -7.41 -12.06
C ASP A 45 2.59 -6.66 -12.52
N ARG A 46 1.47 -6.85 -11.81
CA ARG A 46 0.21 -6.17 -12.07
C ARG A 46 0.33 -4.66 -11.90
N LEU A 47 1.01 -4.21 -10.85
CA LEU A 47 1.28 -2.79 -10.62
C LEU A 47 2.13 -2.20 -11.75
N ILE A 48 3.21 -2.89 -12.14
CA ILE A 48 4.09 -2.46 -13.24
C ILE A 48 3.30 -2.34 -14.55
N HIS A 49 2.45 -3.32 -14.88
CA HIS A 49 1.56 -3.24 -16.04
C HIS A 49 0.58 -2.06 -15.93
N ALA A 50 0.01 -1.81 -14.75
CA ALA A 50 -0.88 -0.66 -14.54
C ALA A 50 -0.16 0.67 -14.79
N MET A 51 1.05 0.84 -14.25
CA MET A 51 1.87 2.04 -14.46
C MET A 51 2.22 2.26 -15.93
N ARG A 52 2.36 1.18 -16.71
CA ARG A 52 2.61 1.24 -18.15
C ARG A 52 1.37 1.61 -18.97
N MET A 53 0.21 1.08 -18.57
CA MET A 53 -1.08 1.31 -19.24
C MET A 53 -1.66 2.70 -18.93
N HIS A 54 -1.35 3.25 -17.77
CA HIS A 54 -1.77 4.60 -17.41
C HIS A 54 -1.07 5.62 -18.32
N ASN A 55 -1.84 6.32 -19.16
CA ASN A 55 -1.31 7.25 -20.16
C ASN A 55 -2.22 8.49 -20.36
N TYR A 56 -2.98 8.87 -19.34
CA TYR A 56 -3.85 10.05 -19.41
C TYR A 56 -3.13 11.29 -18.88
N HIS A 57 -2.93 12.28 -19.75
CA HIS A 57 -2.57 13.66 -19.41
C HIS A 57 -1.30 13.84 -18.53
N GLN A 58 -0.14 13.69 -19.18
CA GLN A 58 1.15 14.33 -18.89
C GLN A 58 1.88 14.10 -17.55
N THR A 59 1.31 13.48 -16.53
CA THR A 59 2.06 13.12 -15.31
C THR A 59 1.95 11.64 -14.99
N ASN A 60 2.79 10.86 -15.66
CA ASN A 60 2.95 9.45 -15.36
C ASN A 60 3.52 9.26 -13.95
N PRO A 61 2.90 8.45 -13.08
CA PRO A 61 3.36 8.27 -11.71
C PRO A 61 4.64 7.42 -11.67
N HIS A 62 5.36 7.56 -10.56
CA HIS A 62 6.45 6.66 -10.17
C HIS A 62 5.91 5.58 -9.23
N LEU A 63 6.48 4.40 -9.30
CA LEU A 63 6.21 3.27 -8.40
C LEU A 63 7.50 2.92 -7.65
N VAL A 64 7.47 3.02 -6.33
CA VAL A 64 8.55 2.64 -5.44
C VAL A 64 8.19 1.33 -4.76
N ILE A 65 9.07 0.33 -4.90
CA ILE A 65 8.88 -1.02 -4.39
C ILE A 65 9.92 -1.28 -3.30
N VAL A 66 9.45 -1.39 -2.06
CA VAL A 66 10.23 -1.79 -0.89
C VAL A 66 10.04 -3.28 -0.65
N GLY A 67 11.14 -4.02 -0.65
CA GLY A 67 11.15 -5.47 -0.44
C GLY A 67 12.15 -6.21 -1.33
N ASP A 68 12.32 -7.48 -1.02
CA ASP A 68 13.05 -8.44 -1.86
C ASP A 68 12.28 -9.77 -1.98
N GLY A 69 12.73 -10.67 -2.85
CA GLY A 69 12.10 -11.97 -3.07
C GLY A 69 12.45 -12.62 -4.41
N GLU A 70 11.96 -13.85 -4.58
CA GLU A 70 12.26 -14.70 -5.73
C GLU A 70 11.88 -14.08 -7.10
N GLU A 71 10.86 -13.21 -7.14
CA GLU A 71 10.42 -12.57 -8.37
C GLU A 71 11.23 -11.32 -8.74
N ARG A 72 12.20 -10.88 -7.93
CA ARG A 72 12.93 -9.62 -8.15
C ARG A 72 13.52 -9.50 -9.56
N GLU A 73 14.20 -10.54 -10.03
CA GLU A 73 14.84 -10.52 -11.35
C GLU A 73 13.79 -10.58 -12.49
N ASN A 74 12.71 -11.34 -12.31
CA ASN A 74 11.58 -11.37 -13.25
C ASN A 74 10.91 -9.99 -13.37
N LEU A 75 10.70 -9.31 -12.25
CA LEU A 75 10.10 -7.97 -12.20
C LEU A 75 11.00 -6.91 -12.83
N LYS A 76 12.32 -6.98 -12.60
CA LYS A 76 13.29 -6.08 -13.28
C LYS A 76 13.34 -6.31 -14.79
N GLN A 77 13.28 -7.56 -15.24
CA GLN A 77 13.18 -7.89 -16.66
C GLN A 77 11.88 -7.33 -17.26
N LEU A 78 10.75 -7.47 -16.55
CA LEU A 78 9.47 -6.90 -16.97
C LEU A 78 9.55 -5.37 -17.12
N VAL A 79 10.13 -4.67 -16.13
CA VAL A 79 10.34 -3.21 -16.20
C VAL A 79 11.19 -2.83 -17.41
N THR A 80 12.23 -3.61 -17.72
CA THR A 80 13.09 -3.39 -18.88
C THR A 80 12.33 -3.58 -20.20
N VAL A 81 11.58 -4.68 -20.32
CA VAL A 81 10.77 -4.99 -21.51
C VAL A 81 9.70 -3.93 -21.77
N LEU A 82 9.13 -3.36 -20.70
CA LEU A 82 8.09 -2.34 -20.81
C LEU A 82 8.63 -0.91 -20.97
N GLY A 83 9.95 -0.69 -20.86
CA GLY A 83 10.55 0.64 -20.93
C GLY A 83 10.20 1.52 -19.71
N MET A 84 10.15 0.94 -18.51
CA MET A 84 9.66 1.56 -17.28
C MET A 84 10.77 1.89 -16.27
N GLN A 85 12.05 1.76 -16.66
CA GLN A 85 13.21 1.86 -15.76
C GLN A 85 13.27 3.20 -15.01
N ASP A 86 12.86 4.30 -15.64
CA ASP A 86 12.89 5.63 -15.03
C ASP A 86 11.72 5.89 -14.07
N ARG A 87 10.75 4.96 -14.02
CA ARG A 87 9.50 5.12 -13.27
C ARG A 87 9.27 4.05 -12.22
N VAL A 88 9.97 2.93 -12.26
CA VAL A 88 9.84 1.85 -11.27
C VAL A 88 11.14 1.69 -10.51
N HIS A 89 11.08 1.93 -9.21
CA HIS A 89 12.25 1.97 -8.33
C HIS A 89 12.20 0.80 -7.36
N PHE A 90 13.16 -0.12 -7.47
CA PHE A 90 13.33 -1.21 -6.52
C PHE A 90 14.35 -0.82 -5.46
N VAL A 91 13.91 -0.63 -4.21
CA VAL A 91 14.80 -0.19 -3.12
C VAL A 91 15.36 -1.36 -2.30
N GLY A 92 14.93 -2.60 -2.59
CA GLY A 92 15.34 -3.77 -1.82
C GLY A 92 14.61 -3.89 -0.50
N GLU A 93 14.93 -4.94 0.26
CA GLU A 93 14.44 -5.11 1.63
C GLU A 93 14.98 -4.00 2.54
N GLN A 94 14.11 -3.45 3.38
CA GLN A 94 14.41 -2.35 4.29
C GLN A 94 13.99 -2.75 5.69
N THR A 95 14.88 -2.61 6.66
CA THR A 95 14.57 -2.87 8.09
C THR A 95 13.68 -1.78 8.68
N ASN A 96 13.67 -0.60 8.08
CA ASN A 96 12.94 0.60 8.52
C ASN A 96 11.80 0.94 7.55
N ALA A 97 10.96 -0.04 7.18
CA ALA A 97 9.87 0.17 6.23
C ALA A 97 8.91 1.31 6.65
N GLY A 98 8.75 1.56 7.96
CA GLY A 98 7.95 2.67 8.49
C GLY A 98 8.48 4.06 8.10
N ALA A 99 9.79 4.24 8.00
CA ALA A 99 10.41 5.48 7.53
C ALA A 99 10.15 5.72 6.03
N TRP A 100 10.02 4.66 5.24
CA TRP A 100 9.59 4.74 3.84
C TRP A 100 8.08 5.02 3.74
N MET A 101 7.24 4.36 4.53
CA MET A 101 5.79 4.62 4.52
C MET A 101 5.43 6.03 4.98
N SER A 102 6.14 6.57 5.96
CA SER A 102 6.00 7.96 6.39
C SER A 102 6.75 8.94 5.49
N GLY A 103 7.50 8.41 4.52
CA GLY A 103 8.27 9.16 3.55
C GLY A 103 7.38 9.79 2.49
N ASN A 104 7.90 10.80 1.79
CA ASN A 104 7.23 11.66 0.80
C ASN A 104 6.65 10.90 -0.43
N ALA A 105 5.74 9.96 -0.22
CA ALA A 105 4.92 9.26 -1.18
C ALA A 105 3.49 9.81 -1.13
N ASP A 106 2.79 9.77 -2.25
CA ASP A 106 1.46 10.37 -2.40
C ASP A 106 0.33 9.36 -2.13
N ALA A 107 0.59 8.07 -2.30
CA ALA A 107 -0.34 6.99 -1.97
C ALA A 107 0.38 5.64 -1.80
N PHE A 108 -0.21 4.78 -0.96
CA PHE A 108 0.14 3.37 -0.91
C PHE A 108 -0.67 2.58 -1.94
N ILE A 109 -0.03 1.63 -2.62
CA ILE A 109 -0.71 0.73 -3.56
C ILE A 109 -0.30 -0.72 -3.33
N SER A 110 -1.29 -1.61 -3.24
CA SER A 110 -1.08 -3.06 -3.23
C SER A 110 -1.57 -3.66 -4.54
N GLY A 111 -0.79 -4.58 -5.11
CA GLY A 111 -1.12 -5.33 -6.33
C GLY A 111 -1.64 -6.75 -6.10
N ALA A 112 -1.78 -7.16 -4.84
CA ALA A 112 -1.92 -8.56 -4.45
C ALA A 112 -3.06 -9.28 -5.20
N TYR A 113 -2.73 -10.43 -5.77
CA TYR A 113 -3.74 -11.37 -6.28
C TYR A 113 -4.46 -12.04 -5.11
N GLU A 114 -3.68 -12.39 -4.08
CA GLU A 114 -4.15 -13.02 -2.85
C GLU A 114 -3.51 -12.32 -1.65
N GLU A 115 -4.33 -12.00 -0.66
CA GLU A 115 -3.91 -11.45 0.62
C GLU A 115 -4.63 -12.21 1.73
N ALA A 116 -3.96 -12.48 2.85
CA ALA A 116 -4.61 -13.13 3.98
C ALA A 116 -5.17 -12.08 4.93
N PHE A 117 -4.29 -11.21 5.42
CA PHE A 117 -4.59 -10.30 6.53
C PHE A 117 -4.50 -8.82 6.15
N GLY A 118 -3.67 -8.46 5.17
CA GLY A 118 -3.50 -7.05 4.79
C GLY A 118 -2.72 -6.23 5.80
N LEU A 119 -1.80 -6.83 6.57
CA LEU A 119 -1.01 -6.14 7.60
C LEU A 119 -0.30 -4.90 7.06
N VAL A 120 0.35 -5.02 5.91
CA VAL A 120 1.05 -3.91 5.26
C VAL A 120 0.11 -2.76 4.84
N VAL A 121 -1.17 -3.06 4.61
CA VAL A 121 -2.20 -2.05 4.34
C VAL A 121 -2.55 -1.31 5.64
N GLY A 122 -2.59 -2.03 6.77
CA GLY A 122 -2.71 -1.44 8.12
C GLY A 122 -1.52 -0.55 8.50
N GLU A 123 -0.29 -0.98 8.20
CA GLU A 123 0.92 -0.16 8.41
C GLU A 123 0.86 1.13 7.56
N ALA A 124 0.48 1.02 6.29
CA ALA A 124 0.29 2.19 5.42
C ALA A 124 -0.80 3.13 5.93
N ALA A 125 -1.89 2.58 6.50
CA ALA A 125 -2.95 3.36 7.14
C ALA A 125 -2.43 4.13 8.36
N LEU A 126 -1.63 3.47 9.21
CA LEU A 126 -0.98 4.13 10.36
C LEU A 126 -0.01 5.24 9.91
N ALA A 127 0.61 5.09 8.74
CA ALA A 127 1.47 6.11 8.12
C ALA A 127 0.68 7.25 7.43
N LYS A 128 -0.66 7.27 7.54
CA LYS A 128 -1.54 8.26 6.90
C LYS A 128 -1.40 8.33 5.38
N LEU A 129 -1.11 7.21 4.73
CA LEU A 129 -1.14 7.14 3.27
C LEU A 129 -2.56 6.86 2.77
N PRO A 130 -3.02 7.54 1.70
CA PRO A 130 -4.18 7.09 0.95
C PRO A 130 -3.93 5.68 0.37
N ILE A 131 -4.90 4.78 0.48
CA ILE A 131 -4.72 3.36 0.14
C ILE A 131 -5.46 3.01 -1.15
N VAL A 132 -4.75 2.38 -2.10
CA VAL A 132 -5.33 1.65 -3.23
C VAL A 132 -5.01 0.16 -3.07
N ALA A 133 -6.03 -0.68 -2.88
CA ALA A 133 -5.82 -2.09 -2.53
C ALA A 133 -6.83 -3.03 -3.22
N PRO A 134 -6.45 -4.29 -3.50
CA PRO A 134 -7.38 -5.26 -4.08
C PRO A 134 -8.46 -5.64 -3.06
N LYS A 135 -9.69 -5.84 -3.54
CA LYS A 135 -10.80 -6.38 -2.75
C LYS A 135 -10.67 -7.91 -2.62
N THR A 136 -9.69 -8.36 -1.83
CA THR A 136 -9.38 -9.78 -1.59
C THR A 136 -8.90 -9.99 -0.15
N GLY A 137 -9.04 -11.21 0.37
CA GLY A 137 -8.62 -11.54 1.74
C GLY A 137 -9.37 -10.76 2.81
N GLY A 138 -8.66 -10.47 3.90
CA GLY A 138 -9.16 -9.60 4.98
C GLY A 138 -9.19 -8.10 4.67
N ILE A 139 -8.63 -7.63 3.54
CA ILE A 139 -8.63 -6.19 3.20
C ILE A 139 -10.04 -5.56 3.26
N PRO A 140 -11.09 -6.12 2.61
CA PRO A 140 -12.44 -5.57 2.70
C PRO A 140 -13.12 -5.69 4.08
N GLU A 141 -12.56 -6.47 5.01
CA GLU A 141 -13.01 -6.50 6.41
C GLU A 141 -12.38 -5.36 7.21
N LEU A 142 -11.16 -4.97 6.85
CA LEU A 142 -10.41 -3.88 7.50
C LEU A 142 -10.73 -2.49 6.95
N PHE A 143 -11.03 -2.39 5.65
CA PHE A 143 -11.18 -1.10 4.97
C PHE A 143 -12.43 -1.06 4.12
N GLU A 144 -13.05 0.13 4.06
CA GLU A 144 -14.28 0.38 3.31
C GLU A 144 -13.98 1.16 2.03
N HIS A 145 -14.51 0.66 0.91
CA HIS A 145 -14.34 1.27 -0.41
C HIS A 145 -14.92 2.69 -0.45
N ASN A 146 -14.17 3.66 -0.99
CA ASN A 146 -14.50 5.10 -1.05
C ASN A 146 -14.62 5.80 0.31
N HIS A 147 -14.31 5.12 1.42
CA HIS A 147 -14.30 5.72 2.75
C HIS A 147 -12.91 5.70 3.37
N SER A 148 -12.31 4.52 3.57
CA SER A 148 -10.96 4.36 4.13
C SER A 148 -9.96 3.73 3.16
N ALA A 149 -10.40 3.24 2.00
CA ALA A 149 -9.52 2.84 0.91
C ALA A 149 -10.23 2.89 -0.45
N LEU A 150 -9.46 2.96 -1.55
CA LEU A 150 -9.94 2.62 -2.88
C LEU A 150 -9.71 1.14 -3.14
N LEU A 151 -10.70 0.34 -2.75
CA LEU A 151 -10.72 -1.08 -3.04
C LEU A 151 -11.07 -1.36 -4.50
N TYR A 152 -10.31 -2.22 -5.18
CA TYR A 152 -10.56 -2.55 -6.59
C TYR A 152 -10.68 -4.07 -6.81
N PRO A 153 -11.47 -4.53 -7.81
CA PRO A 153 -11.62 -5.95 -8.11
C PRO A 153 -10.30 -6.61 -8.55
N THR A 154 -10.07 -7.85 -8.15
CA THR A 154 -8.86 -8.61 -8.54
C THR A 154 -8.88 -9.08 -9.99
N HIS A 155 -10.04 -9.16 -10.63
CA HIS A 155 -10.16 -9.58 -12.02
C HIS A 155 -9.85 -8.42 -12.99
N GLY A 156 -8.88 -8.63 -13.88
CA GLY A 156 -8.51 -7.67 -14.92
C GLY A 156 -7.86 -6.37 -14.41
N MET A 157 -7.68 -5.40 -15.31
CA MET A 157 -6.94 -4.16 -15.02
C MET A 157 -7.83 -2.91 -14.84
N ALA A 158 -9.08 -2.96 -15.31
CA ALA A 158 -9.94 -1.77 -15.35
C ALA A 158 -10.16 -1.14 -13.97
N GLY A 159 -10.45 -1.97 -12.95
CA GLY A 159 -10.66 -1.48 -11.58
C GLY A 159 -9.41 -0.83 -10.98
N LEU A 160 -8.24 -1.46 -11.15
CA LEU A 160 -6.96 -0.94 -10.68
C LEU A 160 -6.62 0.40 -11.36
N LEU A 161 -6.78 0.47 -12.69
CA LEU A 161 -6.51 1.69 -13.45
C LEU A 161 -7.44 2.84 -13.04
N ASN A 162 -8.73 2.56 -12.80
CA ASN A 162 -9.68 3.55 -12.31
C ASN A 162 -9.30 4.05 -10.91
N ALA A 163 -8.92 3.15 -9.99
CA ALA A 163 -8.50 3.53 -8.65
C ALA A 163 -7.22 4.39 -8.66
N ILE A 164 -6.22 4.02 -9.49
CA ILE A 164 -5.02 4.82 -9.73
C ILE A 164 -5.38 6.21 -10.25
N GLN A 165 -6.28 6.29 -11.22
CA GLN A 165 -6.67 7.58 -11.78
C GLN A 165 -7.37 8.47 -10.74
N LEU A 166 -8.35 7.92 -10.01
CA LEU A 166 -9.09 8.65 -8.99
C LEU A 166 -8.16 9.19 -7.90
N VAL A 167 -7.28 8.35 -7.36
CA VAL A 167 -6.37 8.77 -6.28
C VAL A 167 -5.37 9.82 -6.77
N MET A 168 -4.96 9.79 -8.05
CA MET A 168 -4.06 10.80 -8.60
C MET A 168 -4.74 12.15 -8.81
N GLN A 169 -5.99 12.15 -9.26
CA GLN A 169 -6.68 13.37 -9.71
C GLN A 169 -7.40 14.12 -8.58
N ASP A 170 -7.79 13.44 -7.51
CA ASP A 170 -8.61 14.02 -6.45
C ASP A 170 -7.83 14.12 -5.12
N ALA A 171 -7.37 15.34 -4.81
CA ALA A 171 -6.60 15.62 -3.59
C ALA A 171 -7.47 15.54 -2.32
N ASP A 172 -8.72 16.00 -2.39
CA ASP A 172 -9.65 15.97 -1.26
C ASP A 172 -10.03 14.51 -0.93
N LEU A 173 -10.20 13.67 -1.95
CA LEU A 173 -10.39 12.24 -1.79
C LEU A 173 -9.18 11.61 -1.09
N ARG A 174 -7.95 11.93 -1.51
CA ARG A 174 -6.74 11.41 -0.86
C ARG A 174 -6.71 11.73 0.63
N GLU A 175 -6.96 12.98 0.99
CA GLU A 175 -6.97 13.42 2.39
C GLU A 175 -7.99 12.64 3.21
N LYS A 176 -9.23 12.52 2.72
CA LYS A 176 -10.30 11.77 3.39
C LYS A 176 -9.96 10.29 3.55
N LEU A 177 -9.43 9.65 2.51
CA LEU A 177 -9.02 8.24 2.56
C LEU A 177 -7.94 8.02 3.61
N ALA A 178 -6.91 8.86 3.62
CA ALA A 178 -5.80 8.79 4.57
C ALA A 178 -6.27 9.00 6.01
N GLU A 179 -7.11 10.00 6.27
CA GLU A 179 -7.63 10.31 7.60
C GLU A 179 -8.49 9.16 8.13
N ASN A 180 -9.45 8.68 7.34
CA ASN A 180 -10.33 7.59 7.74
C ASN A 180 -9.57 6.28 7.95
N ALA A 181 -8.60 5.97 7.08
CA ALA A 181 -7.74 4.79 7.24
C ALA A 181 -6.94 4.86 8.54
N TYR A 182 -6.32 6.01 8.81
CA TYR A 182 -5.54 6.23 10.03
C TYR A 182 -6.38 6.11 11.30
N LEU A 183 -7.55 6.77 11.34
CA LEU A 183 -8.46 6.70 12.47
C LEU A 183 -8.91 5.25 12.72
N HIS A 184 -9.28 4.52 11.67
CA HIS A 184 -9.67 3.12 11.79
C HIS A 184 -8.51 2.26 12.30
N ALA A 185 -7.32 2.37 11.69
CA ALA A 185 -6.17 1.54 12.02
C ALA A 185 -5.64 1.80 13.44
N SER A 186 -5.54 3.07 13.84
CA SER A 186 -5.07 3.47 15.18
C SER A 186 -5.99 2.96 16.30
N GLN A 187 -7.30 2.86 16.04
CA GLN A 187 -8.29 2.40 17.01
C GLN A 187 -8.41 0.87 17.07
N ASN A 188 -8.31 0.18 15.93
CA ASN A 188 -8.75 -1.21 15.82
C ASN A 188 -7.63 -2.20 15.45
N LEU A 189 -6.55 -1.72 14.82
CA LEU A 189 -5.54 -2.60 14.22
C LEU A 189 -4.19 -2.52 14.90
N THR A 190 -4.03 -1.73 15.97
CA THR A 190 -2.77 -1.68 16.72
C THR A 190 -2.58 -2.93 17.57
N THR A 191 -1.32 -3.31 17.83
CA THR A 191 -1.01 -4.40 18.78
C THR A 191 -1.70 -4.23 20.12
N THR A 192 -1.78 -2.99 20.62
CA THR A 192 -2.51 -2.68 21.85
C THR A 192 -4.02 -2.92 21.72
N ALA A 193 -4.63 -2.57 20.59
CA ALA A 193 -6.05 -2.82 20.34
C ALA A 193 -6.35 -4.33 20.27
N SER A 194 -5.51 -5.09 19.57
CA SER A 194 -5.62 -6.55 19.49
C SER A 194 -5.52 -7.22 20.86
N VAL A 195 -4.56 -6.80 21.70
CA VAL A 195 -4.41 -7.32 23.06
C VAL A 195 -5.65 -7.04 23.90
N LYS A 196 -6.16 -5.80 23.89
CA LYS A 196 -7.38 -5.43 24.63
C LYS A 196 -8.61 -6.22 24.19
N ALA A 197 -8.75 -6.47 22.88
CA ALA A 197 -9.87 -7.26 22.37
C ALA A 197 -9.80 -8.73 22.83
N ILE A 198 -8.60 -9.30 22.90
CA ILE A 198 -8.38 -10.65 23.44
C ILE A 198 -8.69 -10.70 24.92
N GLU A 199 -8.17 -9.75 25.71
CA GLU A 199 -8.43 -9.63 27.15
C GLU A 199 -9.94 -9.53 27.44
N ALA A 200 -10.66 -8.68 26.71
CA ALA A 200 -12.10 -8.53 26.87
C ALA A 200 -12.88 -9.84 26.64
N ILE A 201 -12.48 -10.66 25.64
CA ILE A 201 -13.10 -11.95 25.39
C ILE A 201 -12.89 -12.89 26.59
N TYR A 202 -11.66 -12.97 27.11
CA TYR A 202 -11.36 -13.78 28.29
C TYR A 202 -12.17 -13.34 29.52
N GLU A 203 -12.40 -12.03 29.71
CA GLU A 203 -13.20 -11.51 30.82
C GLU A 203 -14.70 -11.80 30.69
N THR A 204 -15.23 -11.93 29.46
CA THR A 204 -16.65 -12.26 29.23
C THR A 204 -16.98 -13.75 29.21
N GLU A 205 -16.01 -14.62 28.97
CA GLU A 205 -16.22 -16.08 28.92
C GLU A 205 -15.84 -16.81 30.24
N LEU A 206 -15.38 -16.07 31.25
CA LEU A 206 -15.17 -16.51 32.64
C LEU A 206 -16.32 -16.07 33.55
#